data_AF-A0A377XAX1-F1
#
_entry.id   AF-A0A377XAX1-F1
#
_cell.length_a   1.000
_cell.length_b   1.000
_cell.length_c   1.000
_cell.angle_alpha   90.00
_cell.angle_beta   90.00
_cell.angle_gamma   90.00
#
_symmetry.space_group_name_H-M   'P 1'
#
loop_
_entity.id
_entity.type
_entity.pdbx_description
1 polymer ?
#
loop_
_entity_poly.entity_id
_entity_poly.type
_entity_poly.pdbx_seq_one_letter_code
_entity_poly.pdbx_strand_id
1 'polypeptide(L)' 'MKVLVEGLQRARISALSDNGEHFSAKAEYLDSPAIDEREQEVLVRTAISQFEGYIKLNKKNPHRKC' A
#
# COMPACT_ATOMS: atom_id res chain seq x y z
N MET A 1 9.00 15.70 -19.33
CA MET A 1 7.53 15.60 -19.12
C MET A 1 7.31 15.02 -17.73
N LYS A 2 6.41 15.59 -16.91
CA LYS A 2 6.06 15.04 -15.59
C LYS A 2 4.64 14.49 -15.67
N VAL A 3 4.42 13.28 -15.16
CA VAL A 3 3.12 12.61 -15.18
C VAL A 3 2.70 12.32 -13.74
N LEU A 4 1.45 12.61 -13.40
CA LEU A 4 0.81 12.24 -12.15
C LEU A 4 -0.06 11.01 -12.41
N VAL A 5 0.02 10.02 -11.53
CA VAL A 5 -0.78 8.80 -11.61
C VAL A 5 -1.42 8.50 -10.26
N GLU A 6 -2.60 7.89 -10.31
CA GLU A 6 -3.33 7.37 -9.15
C GLU A 6 -3.49 5.85 -9.29
N GLY A 7 -3.23 5.11 -8.21
CA GLY A 7 -3.35 3.65 -8.21
C GLY A 7 -4.82 3.24 -8.10
N LEU A 8 -5.30 2.42 -9.05
CA LEU A 8 -6.69 1.96 -9.06
C LEU A 8 -6.90 0.67 -8.25
N GLN A 9 -6.17 -0.39 -8.57
CA GLN A 9 -6.30 -1.70 -7.90
C GLN A 9 -4.97 -2.45 -7.90
N ARG A 10 -4.78 -3.32 -6.89
CA ARG A 10 -3.63 -4.22 -6.85
C ARG A 10 -3.82 -5.34 -7.86
N ALA A 11 -2.75 -5.69 -8.54
CA ALA A 11 -2.72 -6.81 -9.47
C ALA A 11 -1.46 -7.65 -9.24
N ARG A 12 -1.58 -8.96 -9.45
CA ARG A 12 -0.45 -9.89 -9.50
C ARG A 12 -0.01 -10.03 -10.95
N ILE A 13 1.28 -9.84 -11.21
CA ILE A 13 1.87 -10.10 -12.52
C ILE A 13 2.01 -11.62 -12.67
N SER A 14 1.37 -12.19 -13.69
CA SER A 14 1.47 -13.62 -14.03
C SER A 14 2.56 -13.90 -15.07
N ALA A 15 2.85 -12.93 -15.95
CA ALA A 15 3.96 -13.01 -16.89
C ALA A 15 4.49 -11.62 -17.22
N LEU A 16 5.81 -11.51 -17.42
CA LEU A 16 6.49 -10.28 -17.82
C LEU A 16 7.26 -10.55 -19.13
N SER A 17 7.14 -9.64 -20.09
CA SER A 17 7.89 -9.63 -21.35
C SER A 17 8.68 -8.35 -21.44
N ASP A 18 9.95 -8.47 -21.81
CA ASP A 18 10.82 -7.35 -22.12
C ASP A 18 11.07 -7.30 -23.63
N ASN A 19 10.73 -6.17 -24.24
CA ASN A 19 10.91 -5.93 -25.68
C ASN A 19 12.07 -4.97 -25.96
N GLY A 20 12.89 -4.62 -24.96
CA GLY A 20 14.05 -3.73 -25.07
C GLY A 20 13.74 -2.24 -24.95
N GLU A 21 12.52 -1.82 -25.27
CA GLU A 21 12.05 -0.43 -25.09
C GLU A 21 11.15 -0.24 -23.87
N HIS A 22 10.35 -1.26 -23.55
CA HIS A 22 9.40 -1.24 -22.46
C HIS A 22 9.08 -2.66 -21.99
N PHE A 23 8.54 -2.73 -20.77
CA PHE A 23 8.03 -3.96 -20.20
C PHE A 23 6.53 -4.07 -20.46
N SER A 24 6.10 -5.26 -20.87
CA SER A 24 4.69 -5.62 -20.97
C SER A 24 4.40 -6.76 -19.99
N ALA A 25 3.30 -6.68 -19.26
CA ALA A 25 2.94 -7.69 -18.26
C ALA A 25 1.51 -8.19 -18.44
N LYS A 26 1.30 -9.48 -18.23
CA LYS A 26 -0.03 -10.02 -17.92
C LYS A 26 -0.26 -9.86 -16.44
N ALA A 27 -1.36 -9.23 -16.06
CA ALA A 27 -1.71 -8.95 -14.68
C ALA A 27 -3.13 -9.39 -14.37
N GLU A 28 -3.31 -10.00 -13.21
CA GLU A 28 -4.59 -10.46 -12.70
C GLU A 28 -4.94 -9.68 -11.43
N TYR A 29 -6.21 -9.35 -11.24
CA TYR A 29 -6.64 -8.61 -10.06
C TYR A 29 -6.34 -9.40 -8.78
N LEU A 30 -5.80 -8.69 -7.79
CA LEU A 30 -5.57 -9.24 -6.47
C LEU A 30 -6.78 -8.94 -5.59
N ASP A 31 -7.58 -9.96 -5.34
CA ASP A 31 -8.73 -9.86 -4.44
C ASP A 31 -8.27 -9.70 -2.99
N SER A 32 -9.00 -8.86 -2.25
CA SER A 32 -8.78 -8.71 -0.81
C SER A 32 -9.48 -9.85 -0.08
N PRO A 33 -8.81 -10.49 0.91
CA PRO A 33 -9.45 -11.51 1.71
C PRO A 33 -10.63 -10.92 2.48
N ALA A 34 -11.72 -11.68 2.58
CA ALA A 34 -12.84 -11.32 3.43
C ALA A 34 -12.44 -11.48 4.90
N ILE A 35 -12.69 -10.43 5.68
CA ILE A 35 -12.49 -10.41 7.14
C ILE A 35 -13.87 -10.24 7.76
N ASP A 36 -14.11 -10.86 8.92
CA ASP A 36 -15.35 -10.63 9.67
C ASP A 36 -15.50 -9.13 9.98
N GLU A 37 -16.70 -8.59 9.81
CA GLU A 37 -16.95 -7.16 9.91
C GLU A 37 -16.58 -6.60 11.30
N ARG A 38 -16.84 -7.37 12.37
CA ARG A 38 -16.53 -6.94 13.75
C ARG A 38 -15.02 -6.93 13.97
N GLU A 39 -14.31 -7.95 13.49
CA GLU A 39 -12.86 -8.00 13.57
C GLU A 39 -12.22 -6.87 12.76
N GLN A 40 -12.74 -6.60 11.56
CA GLN A 40 -12.26 -5.51 10.71
C GLN A 40 -12.41 -4.15 11.40
N GLU A 41 -13.55 -3.87 12.03
CA GLU A 41 -13.77 -2.62 12.76
C GLU A 41 -12.75 -2.44 13.90
N VAL A 42 -12.55 -3.50 14.68
CA VAL A 42 -11.58 -3.50 15.80
C VAL A 42 -10.16 -3.27 15.28
N LEU A 43 -9.77 -3.92 14.18
CA LEU A 43 -8.47 -3.76 13.56
C LEU A 43 -8.25 -2.33 13.05
N VAL A 44 -9.23 -1.76 12.34
CA VAL A 44 -9.14 -0.39 11.81
C VAL A 44 -9.00 0.63 12.94
N ARG A 45 -9.84 0.54 13.99
CA ARG A 45 -9.76 1.43 15.14
C ARG A 45 -8.42 1.34 15.86
N THR A 46 -7.92 0.12 16.04
CA THR A 46 -6.62 -0.12 16.68
C THR A 46 -5.47 0.44 15.84
N ALA A 47 -5.48 0.21 14.52
CA ALA A 47 -4.47 0.70 13.60
C ALA A 47 -4.42 2.23 13.55
N ILE A 48 -5.57 2.90 13.53
CA ILE A 48 -5.65 4.37 13.57
C ILE A 48 -5.08 4.90 14.89
N SER A 49 -5.46 4.33 16.03
CA SER A 49 -4.95 4.74 17.34
C SER A 49 -3.42 4.60 17.45
N GLN A 50 -2.89 3.47 16.97
CA GLN A 50 -1.44 3.24 16.88
C GLN A 50 -0.76 4.28 15.98
N PHE A 51 -1.35 4.59 14.82
CA PHE A 51 -0.82 5.57 13.88
C PHE A 51 -0.79 6.99 14.46
N GLU A 52 -1.83 7.40 15.18
CA GLU A 52 -1.85 8.70 15.88
C GLU A 52 -0.75 8.78 16.95
N GLY A 53 -0.55 7.70 17.71
CA GLY A 53 0.56 7.57 18.65
C GLY A 53 1.91 7.74 17.95
N TYR A 54 2.09 7.06 16.81
CA TYR A 54 3.29 7.15 15.99
C TYR A 54 3.55 8.59 15.51
N ILE A 55 2.55 9.30 14.99
CA ILE A 55 2.71 10.70 14.54
C ILE A 55 3.20 11.59 15.70
N LYS A 56 2.65 11.41 16.90
CA LYS A 56 3.03 12.21 18.09
C LYS A 56 4.48 11.96 18.50
N LEU A 57 4.95 10.72 18.40
CA LEU A 57 6.35 10.36 18.67
C LEU A 57 7.30 10.89 17.59
N ASN A 58 6.92 10.78 16.32
CA ASN A 58 7.77 11.18 15.20
C ASN A 58 7.90 12.70 15.08
N LYS A 59 6.85 13.46 15.45
CA LYS A 59 6.93 14.92 15.57
C LYS A 59 7.86 15.38 16.71
N LYS A 60 8.09 14.55 17.74
CA LYS A 60 8.97 14.86 18.88
C LYS A 60 10.45 14.54 18.62
N ASN A 61 10.79 13.67 17.66
CA ASN A 61 12.16 13.26 17.37
C ASN A 61 12.49 13.38 15.86
N PRO A 62 12.81 14.59 15.36
CA PRO A 62 13.24 14.78 13.97
C PRO A 62 14.68 14.26 13.69
N HIS A 63 15.40 13.75 14.69
CA HIS A 63 16.85 13.47 14.63
C HIS A 63 17.24 12.04 15.00
N ARG A 64 16.59 11.02 14.43
CA ARG A 64 17.31 9.78 14.12
C ARG A 64 17.32 9.59 12.61
N LYS A 65 18.16 10.40 11.95
CA LYS A 65 18.79 9.97 10.71
C LYS A 65 19.71 8.80 11.11
N CYS A 66 19.43 7.61 10.57
CA CYS A 66 20.53 6.75 10.15
C CYS A 66 21.15 7.37 8.91
#